data_AF-A0A1Q7TMF8-F1
#
_entry.id   AF-A0A1Q7TMF8-F1
#
_cell.length_a   1.000
_cell.length_b   1.000
_cell.length_c   1.000
_cell.angle_alpha   90.00
_cell.angle_beta   90.00
_cell.angle_gamma   90.00
#
_symmetry.space_group_name_H-M   'P 1'
#
loop_
_entity.id
_entity.type
_entity.pdbx_description
1 polymer ?
#
loop_
_entity_poly.entity_id
_entity_poly.type
_entity_poly.pdbx_seq_one_letter_code
_entity_poly.pdbx_strand_id
1 'polypeptide(L)'
;MALQTPRRPTPAFESWIPLARQVVRTSLRLGWKDMFTIYTYPSTIPLAEALALEARRVGSDTHLTLMTDDLWFTSMQELSTKWLSTASPAERAMAEAETAHIYLGGPADARRMRDIPPEKFEANSLGGDRQHEPRRKRRVRDIDLPIGRLTPERAETYGLDYEKWHSSYHKALAVDLKEIQREGRALARALRGRKKVRIDSAAGTDLRFETKDIAPKLSDGIISPEDIHRGFVRTALPAGRLEAPVRPQSVEGEIRGTDPIPFAGRAIVRPWFRIESGRIVESGAAEQDQLLHRMLKQSKSESARIGYFTIGLNAAAEPCMLDNSIVKDDVGLGLGPHPELERGIVDPTVSFNWTVGPVRIEIGR
;
A
#
# COMPACT_ATOMS: atom_id res chain seq x y z
N MET A 1 6.83 9.06 -57.27
CA MET A 1 6.89 9.69 -55.94
C MET A 1 6.25 8.74 -54.94
N ALA A 2 7.05 8.03 -54.13
CA ALA A 2 6.51 7.25 -53.03
C ALA A 2 6.03 8.22 -51.94
N LEU A 3 4.73 8.22 -51.68
CA LEU A 3 4.14 8.93 -50.54
C LEU A 3 4.75 8.31 -49.27
N GLN A 4 5.65 9.03 -48.62
CA GLN A 4 6.09 8.68 -47.27
C GLN A 4 4.87 8.83 -46.36
N THR A 5 4.30 7.70 -45.96
CA THR A 5 3.24 7.68 -44.94
C THR A 5 3.81 8.32 -43.67
N PRO A 6 3.21 9.39 -43.12
CA PRO A 6 3.70 10.00 -41.90
C PRO A 6 3.73 8.95 -40.80
N ARG A 7 4.90 8.79 -40.16
CA ARG A 7 5.11 7.84 -39.06
C ARG A 7 4.11 8.21 -37.96
N ARG A 8 3.11 7.37 -37.72
CA ARG A 8 2.12 7.61 -36.66
C ARG A 8 2.86 7.79 -35.33
N PRO A 9 2.49 8.78 -34.49
CA PRO A 9 3.09 8.93 -33.19
C PRO A 9 2.88 7.63 -32.40
N THR A 10 3.92 7.20 -31.69
CA THR A 10 3.88 6.06 -30.78
C THR A 10 2.71 6.29 -29.79
N PRO A 11 1.73 5.38 -29.73
CA PRO A 11 0.65 5.47 -28.76
C PRO A 11 1.17 5.58 -27.33
N ALA A 12 0.51 6.40 -26.50
CA ALA A 12 0.95 6.67 -25.13
C ALA A 12 1.05 5.41 -24.25
N PHE A 13 0.29 4.35 -24.56
CA PHE A 13 0.35 3.09 -23.82
C PHE A 13 1.68 2.33 -24.00
N GLU A 14 2.42 2.56 -25.09
CA GLU A 14 3.61 1.75 -25.38
C GLU A 14 4.72 1.91 -24.33
N SER A 15 4.84 3.08 -23.71
CA SER A 15 5.79 3.33 -22.61
C SER A 15 5.47 2.52 -21.35
N TRP A 16 4.22 2.07 -21.19
CA TRP A 16 3.76 1.28 -20.05
C TRP A 16 3.89 -0.22 -20.24
N ILE A 17 4.24 -0.69 -21.44
CA ILE A 17 4.36 -2.12 -21.75
C ILE A 17 5.32 -2.87 -20.82
N PRO A 18 6.49 -2.33 -20.42
CA PRO A 18 7.36 -3.02 -19.46
C PRO A 18 6.67 -3.28 -18.11
N LEU A 19 6.00 -2.28 -17.54
CA LEU A 19 5.26 -2.43 -16.29
C LEU A 19 4.08 -3.39 -16.46
N ALA A 20 3.29 -3.22 -17.52
CA ALA A 20 2.16 -4.09 -17.82
C ALA A 20 2.57 -5.56 -17.95
N ARG A 21 3.71 -5.84 -18.59
CA ARG A 21 4.25 -7.20 -18.70
C ARG A 21 4.61 -7.78 -17.34
N GLN A 22 5.26 -6.99 -16.48
CA GLN A 22 5.58 -7.39 -15.11
C GLN A 22 4.30 -7.69 -14.31
N VAL A 23 3.31 -6.82 -14.35
CA VAL A 23 2.02 -7.01 -13.66
C VAL A 23 1.31 -8.28 -14.16
N VAL A 24 1.14 -8.44 -15.47
CA VAL A 24 0.38 -9.54 -16.07
C VAL A 24 1.08 -10.88 -15.86
N ARG A 25 2.39 -10.95 -16.15
CA ARG A 25 3.12 -12.22 -16.21
C ARG A 25 3.74 -12.62 -14.88
N THR A 26 4.19 -11.64 -14.10
CA THR A 26 4.91 -11.87 -12.84
C THR A 26 3.97 -11.71 -11.65
N SER A 27 3.28 -10.58 -11.52
CA SER A 27 2.46 -10.29 -10.33
C SER A 27 1.19 -11.13 -10.26
N LEU A 28 0.34 -11.05 -11.28
CA LEU A 28 -0.94 -11.76 -11.36
C LEU A 28 -0.80 -13.17 -11.94
N ARG A 29 0.25 -13.39 -12.75
CA ARG A 29 0.49 -14.67 -13.47
C ARG A 29 -0.73 -15.09 -14.29
N LEU A 30 -1.26 -14.15 -15.07
CA LEU A 30 -2.45 -14.36 -15.88
C LEU A 30 -2.19 -15.40 -16.97
N GLY A 31 -3.24 -16.13 -17.34
CA GLY A 31 -3.23 -17.07 -18.45
C GLY A 31 -4.60 -17.29 -19.08
N TRP A 32 -4.70 -18.37 -19.85
CA TRP A 32 -5.96 -18.79 -20.46
C TRP A 32 -7.06 -18.99 -19.41
N LYS A 33 -8.27 -18.48 -19.70
CA LYS A 33 -9.46 -18.45 -18.82
C LYS A 33 -9.41 -17.46 -17.65
N ASP A 34 -8.33 -16.69 -17.50
CA ASP A 34 -8.40 -15.56 -16.59
C ASP A 34 -9.31 -14.47 -17.15
N MET A 35 -10.11 -13.86 -16.27
CA MET A 35 -10.87 -12.65 -16.59
C MET A 35 -10.31 -11.53 -15.72
N PHE A 36 -9.62 -10.59 -16.39
CA PHE A 36 -8.88 -9.51 -15.76
C PHE A 36 -9.66 -8.20 -15.82
N THR A 37 -10.09 -7.71 -14.66
CA THR A 37 -10.75 -6.42 -14.54
C THR A 37 -9.75 -5.32 -14.20
N ILE A 38 -9.79 -4.22 -14.95
CA ILE A 38 -8.92 -3.06 -14.77
C ILE A 38 -9.79 -1.86 -14.45
N TYR A 39 -9.71 -1.37 -13.22
CA TYR A 39 -10.40 -0.16 -12.80
C TYR A 39 -9.50 1.06 -13.00
N THR A 40 -9.88 1.95 -13.91
CA THR A 40 -9.04 3.03 -14.42
C THR A 40 -9.72 4.40 -14.28
N TYR A 41 -8.89 5.43 -14.32
CA TYR A 41 -9.28 6.84 -14.41
C TYR A 41 -8.70 7.44 -15.72
N PRO A 42 -9.15 8.63 -16.16
CA PRO A 42 -8.67 9.24 -17.39
C PRO A 42 -7.14 9.33 -17.51
N SER A 43 -6.46 9.70 -16.43
CA SER A 43 -4.98 9.81 -16.39
C SER A 43 -4.26 8.47 -16.52
N THR A 44 -4.93 7.35 -16.23
CA THR A 44 -4.35 6.01 -16.22
C THR A 44 -4.81 5.13 -17.39
N ILE A 45 -5.60 5.68 -18.32
CA ILE A 45 -6.02 4.97 -19.55
C ILE A 45 -4.83 4.38 -20.32
N PRO A 46 -3.71 5.10 -20.57
CA PRO A 46 -2.58 4.51 -21.28
C PRO A 46 -2.00 3.27 -20.58
N LEU A 47 -1.96 3.25 -19.25
CA LEU A 47 -1.53 2.07 -18.50
C LEU A 47 -2.58 0.94 -18.57
N ALA A 48 -3.87 1.27 -18.47
CA ALA A 48 -4.95 0.30 -18.61
C ALA A 48 -4.95 -0.40 -19.98
N GLU A 49 -4.69 0.36 -21.05
CA GLU A 49 -4.53 -0.17 -22.42
C GLU A 49 -3.33 -1.12 -22.51
N ALA A 50 -2.19 -0.75 -21.94
CA ALA A 50 -1.00 -1.59 -21.92
C ALA A 50 -1.23 -2.90 -21.15
N LEU A 51 -1.88 -2.82 -19.99
CA LEU A 51 -2.28 -3.96 -19.15
C LEU A 51 -3.23 -4.90 -19.90
N ALA A 52 -4.26 -4.34 -20.53
CA ALA A 52 -5.23 -5.12 -21.29
C ALA A 52 -4.57 -5.82 -22.50
N LEU A 53 -3.67 -5.12 -23.20
CA LEU A 53 -2.93 -5.71 -24.31
C LEU A 53 -2.03 -6.85 -23.86
N GLU A 54 -1.26 -6.68 -22.79
CA GLU A 54 -0.41 -7.75 -22.25
C GLU A 54 -1.22 -8.93 -21.72
N ALA A 55 -2.37 -8.69 -21.09
CA ALA A 55 -3.27 -9.74 -20.62
C ALA A 55 -3.85 -10.57 -21.79
N ARG A 56 -4.30 -9.91 -22.86
CA ARG A 56 -4.78 -10.58 -24.09
C ARG A 56 -3.67 -11.39 -24.75
N ARG A 57 -2.42 -10.90 -24.74
CA ARG A 57 -1.24 -11.63 -25.26
C ARG A 57 -0.99 -12.96 -24.53
N VAL A 58 -1.45 -13.13 -23.29
CA VAL A 58 -1.35 -14.39 -22.54
C VAL A 58 -2.67 -15.19 -22.50
N GLY A 59 -3.68 -14.78 -23.29
CA GLY A 59 -4.96 -15.48 -23.41
C GLY A 59 -5.97 -15.17 -22.29
N SER A 60 -5.73 -14.13 -21.49
CA SER A 60 -6.69 -13.62 -20.50
C SER A 60 -7.73 -12.76 -21.21
N ASP A 61 -9.00 -12.94 -20.84
CA ASP A 61 -10.06 -11.98 -21.14
C ASP A 61 -9.87 -10.71 -20.27
N THR A 62 -10.40 -9.58 -20.72
CA THR A 62 -10.14 -8.26 -20.12
C THR A 62 -11.38 -7.39 -20.12
N HIS A 63 -11.67 -6.76 -18.98
CA HIS A 63 -12.69 -5.72 -18.84
C HIS A 63 -12.06 -4.45 -18.28
N LEU A 64 -12.40 -3.28 -18.84
CA LEU A 64 -11.98 -1.99 -18.33
C LEU A 64 -13.19 -1.25 -17.77
N THR A 65 -13.06 -0.80 -16.54
CA THR A 65 -14.04 0.03 -15.85
C THR A 65 -13.47 1.43 -15.73
N LEU A 66 -14.08 2.40 -16.41
CA LEU A 66 -13.67 3.79 -16.34
C LEU A 66 -14.52 4.54 -15.32
N MET A 67 -13.85 5.15 -14.34
CA MET A 67 -14.43 6.19 -13.49
C MET A 67 -13.79 7.53 -13.83
N THR A 68 -14.57 8.60 -13.86
CA THR A 68 -14.04 9.96 -14.05
C THR A 68 -14.12 10.74 -12.76
N ASP A 69 -13.19 11.67 -12.55
CA ASP A 69 -13.14 12.51 -11.36
C ASP A 69 -14.46 13.26 -11.15
N ASP A 70 -14.98 13.93 -12.18
CA ASP A 70 -16.22 14.71 -12.05
C ASP A 70 -17.42 13.85 -11.70
N LEU A 71 -17.58 12.68 -12.34
CA LEU A 71 -18.66 11.77 -11.98
C LEU A 71 -18.52 11.30 -10.53
N TRP A 72 -17.31 10.94 -10.11
CA TRP A 72 -17.06 10.48 -8.74
C TRP A 72 -17.38 11.59 -7.72
N PHE A 73 -16.84 12.80 -7.90
CA PHE A 73 -17.05 13.92 -6.98
C PHE A 73 -18.50 14.37 -6.93
N THR A 74 -19.15 14.55 -8.08
CA THR A 74 -20.58 14.92 -8.13
C THR A 74 -21.44 13.84 -7.48
N SER A 75 -21.12 12.55 -7.69
CA SER A 75 -21.83 11.45 -7.02
C SER A 75 -21.70 11.53 -5.49
N MET A 76 -20.49 11.78 -4.99
CA MET A 76 -20.23 11.91 -3.56
C MET A 76 -20.95 13.10 -2.93
N GLN A 77 -21.08 14.21 -3.67
CA GLN A 77 -21.76 15.42 -3.20
C GLN A 77 -23.29 15.26 -3.24
N GLU A 78 -23.84 14.82 -4.38
CA GLU A 78 -25.28 14.90 -4.65
C GLU A 78 -26.06 13.64 -4.21
N LEU A 79 -25.47 12.45 -4.31
CA LEU A 79 -26.22 11.21 -4.08
C LEU A 79 -26.40 10.91 -2.60
N SER A 80 -27.53 10.33 -2.23
CA SER A 80 -27.80 9.94 -0.84
C SER A 80 -26.81 8.90 -0.30
N THR A 81 -26.57 8.90 1.01
CA THR A 81 -25.78 7.85 1.69
C THR A 81 -26.36 6.46 1.46
N LYS A 82 -27.69 6.34 1.33
CA LYS A 82 -28.36 5.08 0.95
C LYS A 82 -27.91 4.59 -0.43
N TRP A 83 -27.81 5.47 -1.42
CA TRP A 83 -27.30 5.11 -2.74
C TRP A 83 -25.83 4.71 -2.66
N LEU A 84 -24.98 5.53 -2.05
CA LEU A 84 -23.53 5.29 -1.97
C LEU A 84 -23.16 4.01 -1.21
N SER A 85 -23.97 3.63 -0.21
CA SER A 85 -23.81 2.39 0.54
C SER A 85 -24.40 1.15 -0.14
N THR A 86 -25.09 1.31 -1.26
CA THR A 86 -25.66 0.19 -2.01
C THR A 86 -24.65 -0.33 -3.01
N ALA A 87 -24.51 -1.65 -3.10
CA ALA A 87 -23.64 -2.26 -4.10
C ALA A 87 -24.20 -2.02 -5.51
N SER A 88 -23.35 -1.58 -6.44
CA SER A 88 -23.70 -1.58 -7.87
C SER A 88 -23.92 -3.02 -8.35
N PRO A 89 -25.08 -3.35 -8.95
CA PRO A 89 -25.33 -4.69 -9.49
C PRO A 89 -24.33 -5.07 -10.59
N ALA A 90 -23.90 -4.11 -11.41
CA ALA A 90 -22.95 -4.34 -12.50
C ALA A 90 -21.54 -4.68 -11.96
N GLU A 91 -21.03 -3.84 -11.04
CA GLU A 91 -19.71 -4.06 -10.41
C GLU A 91 -19.69 -5.37 -9.62
N ARG A 92 -20.81 -5.69 -8.95
CA ARG A 92 -20.95 -6.96 -8.25
C ARG A 92 -20.90 -8.16 -9.21
N ALA A 93 -21.61 -8.10 -10.34
CA ALA A 93 -21.58 -9.16 -11.34
C ALA A 93 -20.17 -9.36 -11.93
N MET A 94 -19.44 -8.26 -12.16
CA MET A 94 -18.02 -8.33 -12.54
C MET A 94 -17.18 -9.00 -11.45
N ALA A 95 -17.34 -8.58 -10.18
CA ALA A 95 -16.66 -9.16 -9.03
C ALA A 95 -17.00 -10.66 -8.80
N GLU A 96 -18.16 -11.13 -9.28
CA GLU A 96 -18.58 -12.54 -9.28
C GLU A 96 -17.91 -13.36 -10.38
N ALA A 97 -17.53 -12.74 -11.49
CA ALA A 97 -16.93 -13.42 -12.64
C ALA A 97 -15.39 -13.37 -12.63
N GLU A 98 -14.78 -12.28 -12.15
CA GLU A 98 -13.36 -12.00 -12.39
C GLU A 98 -12.42 -12.96 -11.67
N THR A 99 -11.23 -13.18 -12.22
CA THR A 99 -10.19 -14.04 -11.61
C THR A 99 -8.92 -13.27 -11.27
N ALA A 100 -8.84 -12.03 -11.73
CA ALA A 100 -7.84 -11.05 -11.35
C ALA A 100 -8.40 -9.62 -11.45
N HIS A 101 -7.89 -8.72 -10.61
CA HIS A 101 -8.29 -7.32 -10.57
C HIS A 101 -7.08 -6.41 -10.36
N ILE A 102 -7.12 -5.23 -10.97
CA ILE A 102 -6.20 -4.13 -10.64
C ILE A 102 -6.96 -2.81 -10.54
N TYR A 103 -6.66 -2.04 -9.49
CA TYR A 103 -7.12 -0.67 -9.32
C TYR A 103 -5.98 0.30 -9.62
N LEU A 104 -6.18 1.23 -10.56
CA LEU A 104 -5.15 2.17 -11.02
C LEU A 104 -5.14 3.52 -10.29
N GLY A 105 -5.98 3.69 -9.26
CA GLY A 105 -5.97 4.91 -8.45
C GLY A 105 -6.77 6.07 -9.06
N GLY A 106 -7.56 6.68 -8.19
CA GLY A 106 -8.21 7.97 -8.38
C GLY A 106 -9.06 8.31 -7.14
N PRO A 107 -9.87 9.38 -7.20
CA PRO A 107 -9.73 10.50 -8.15
C PRO A 107 -8.37 11.21 -8.00
N ALA A 108 -7.99 12.06 -8.94
CA ALA A 108 -6.70 12.75 -9.00
C ALA A 108 -6.57 13.86 -7.94
N ASP A 109 -7.45 14.86 -7.98
CA ASP A 109 -7.35 16.05 -7.13
C ASP A 109 -7.96 15.81 -5.73
N ALA A 110 -7.09 15.60 -4.73
CA ALA A 110 -7.51 15.38 -3.35
C ALA A 110 -8.17 16.63 -2.71
N ARG A 111 -7.98 17.84 -3.25
CA ARG A 111 -8.49 19.09 -2.64
C ARG A 111 -10.01 19.14 -2.61
N ARG A 112 -10.66 18.58 -3.64
CA ARG A 112 -12.13 18.47 -3.78
C ARG A 112 -12.75 17.55 -2.73
N MET A 113 -11.97 16.69 -2.08
CA MET A 113 -12.45 15.80 -1.02
C MET A 113 -12.85 16.57 0.25
N ARG A 114 -12.31 17.78 0.46
CA ARG A 114 -12.60 18.62 1.65
C ARG A 114 -14.06 19.06 1.74
N ASP A 115 -14.74 19.12 0.61
CA ASP A 115 -16.14 19.57 0.50
C ASP A 115 -17.13 18.41 0.64
N ILE A 116 -16.65 17.18 0.84
CA ILE A 116 -17.48 15.98 0.98
C ILE A 116 -17.64 15.65 2.48
N PRO A 117 -18.87 15.51 2.99
CA PRO A 117 -19.11 15.09 4.37
C PRO A 117 -18.55 13.69 4.70
N PRO A 118 -18.01 13.46 5.91
CA PRO A 118 -17.44 12.15 6.32
C PRO A 118 -18.38 10.95 6.09
N GLU A 119 -19.66 11.10 6.36
CA GLU A 119 -20.67 10.04 6.20
C GLU A 119 -20.83 9.59 4.74
N LYS A 120 -20.49 10.44 3.76
CA LYS A 120 -20.49 10.06 2.34
C LYS A 120 -19.32 9.11 2.05
N PHE A 121 -18.14 9.34 2.64
CA PHE A 121 -17.00 8.44 2.52
C PHE A 121 -17.27 7.09 3.16
N GLU A 122 -17.85 7.08 4.37
CA GLU A 122 -18.25 5.85 5.06
C GLU A 122 -19.27 5.06 4.23
N ALA A 123 -20.30 5.74 3.72
CA ALA A 123 -21.31 5.12 2.86
C ALA A 123 -20.68 4.56 1.57
N ASN A 124 -19.86 5.32 0.86
CA ASN A 124 -19.21 4.88 -0.36
C ASN A 124 -18.24 3.71 -0.13
N SER A 125 -17.50 3.71 0.98
CA SER A 125 -16.66 2.58 1.39
C SER A 125 -17.51 1.33 1.62
N LEU A 126 -18.65 1.45 2.31
CA LEU A 126 -19.57 0.34 2.55
C LEU A 126 -20.17 -0.21 1.25
N GLY A 127 -20.54 0.65 0.29
CA GLY A 127 -20.99 0.24 -1.04
C GLY A 127 -19.91 -0.52 -1.79
N GLY A 128 -18.68 0.00 -1.78
CA GLY A 128 -17.47 -0.65 -2.28
C GLY A 128 -17.24 -2.03 -1.67
N ASP A 129 -17.29 -2.15 -0.34
CA ASP A 129 -17.11 -3.41 0.37
C ASP A 129 -18.16 -4.45 -0.03
N ARG A 130 -19.41 -4.02 -0.21
CA ARG A 130 -20.54 -4.88 -0.62
C ARG A 130 -20.41 -5.34 -2.07
N GLN A 131 -20.04 -4.46 -3.01
CA GLN A 131 -19.88 -4.84 -4.42
C GLN A 131 -18.63 -5.70 -4.65
N HIS A 132 -17.55 -5.47 -3.90
CA HIS A 132 -16.32 -6.27 -3.97
C HIS A 132 -16.37 -7.55 -3.11
N GLU A 133 -17.47 -7.80 -2.41
CA GLU A 133 -17.61 -8.96 -1.51
C GLU A 133 -17.42 -10.31 -2.23
N PRO A 134 -17.98 -10.56 -3.42
CA PRO A 134 -17.78 -11.80 -4.15
C PRO A 134 -16.30 -12.05 -4.47
N ARG A 135 -15.58 -11.00 -4.89
CA ARG A 135 -14.13 -11.02 -5.13
C ARG A 135 -13.35 -11.41 -3.88
N ARG A 136 -13.66 -10.76 -2.75
CA ARG A 136 -13.03 -11.03 -1.45
C ARG A 136 -13.28 -12.46 -0.98
N LYS A 137 -14.52 -12.95 -1.07
CA LYS A 137 -14.91 -14.32 -0.67
C LYS A 137 -14.18 -15.39 -1.50
N ARG A 138 -14.09 -15.19 -2.81
CA ARG A 138 -13.40 -16.10 -3.73
C ARG A 138 -11.88 -15.98 -3.68
N ARG A 139 -11.35 -15.02 -2.92
CA ARG A 139 -9.91 -14.74 -2.82
C ARG A 139 -9.28 -14.53 -4.20
N VAL A 140 -9.91 -13.70 -5.02
CA VAL A 140 -9.39 -13.28 -6.32
C VAL A 140 -8.07 -12.52 -6.15
N ARG A 141 -7.14 -12.72 -7.09
CA ARG A 141 -5.86 -11.99 -7.15
C ARG A 141 -6.13 -10.51 -7.41
N ASP A 142 -5.63 -9.64 -6.55
CA ASP A 142 -5.97 -8.21 -6.55
C ASP A 142 -4.71 -7.36 -6.35
N ILE A 143 -4.52 -6.38 -7.23
CA ILE A 143 -3.43 -5.40 -7.15
C ILE A 143 -4.01 -4.02 -6.90
N ASP A 144 -3.51 -3.36 -5.87
CA ASP A 144 -3.66 -1.92 -5.68
C ASP A 144 -2.44 -1.20 -6.26
N LEU A 145 -2.63 -0.46 -7.36
CA LEU A 145 -1.61 0.38 -7.98
C LEU A 145 -2.18 1.80 -8.10
N PRO A 146 -2.19 2.59 -7.02
CA PRO A 146 -2.90 3.87 -6.98
C PRO A 146 -2.20 5.01 -7.76
N ILE A 147 -1.57 4.71 -8.89
CA ILE A 147 -0.74 5.63 -9.67
C ILE A 147 -1.48 6.85 -10.21
N GLY A 148 -2.80 6.75 -10.44
CA GLY A 148 -3.63 7.91 -10.82
C GLY A 148 -3.76 8.98 -9.73
N ARG A 149 -3.25 8.70 -8.51
CA ARG A 149 -3.16 9.65 -7.40
C ARG A 149 -1.82 10.41 -7.38
N LEU A 150 -0.86 10.03 -8.22
CA LEU A 150 0.45 10.67 -8.34
C LEU A 150 0.31 11.97 -9.15
N THR A 151 -0.16 13.05 -8.51
CA THR A 151 -0.44 14.32 -9.20
C THR A 151 0.16 15.54 -8.50
N PRO A 152 0.44 16.63 -9.23
CA PRO A 152 0.96 17.87 -8.66
C PRO A 152 0.02 18.47 -7.60
N GLU A 153 -1.30 18.44 -7.81
CA GLU A 153 -2.30 19.00 -6.89
C GLU A 153 -2.28 18.28 -5.55
N ARG A 154 -2.09 16.95 -5.59
CA ARG A 154 -1.98 16.14 -4.38
C ARG A 154 -0.67 16.39 -3.66
N ALA A 155 0.43 16.50 -4.42
CA ALA A 155 1.73 16.84 -3.88
C ALA A 155 1.68 18.20 -3.16
N GLU A 156 1.12 19.23 -3.79
CA GLU A 156 0.89 20.56 -3.20
C GLU A 156 0.09 20.47 -1.89
N THR A 157 -1.02 19.72 -1.90
CA THR A 157 -1.90 19.56 -0.73
C THR A 157 -1.17 18.97 0.48
N TYR A 158 -0.24 18.05 0.24
CA TYR A 158 0.52 17.37 1.30
C TYR A 158 1.93 17.96 1.53
N GLY A 159 2.29 19.04 0.84
CA GLY A 159 3.61 19.66 0.94
C GLY A 159 4.75 18.77 0.42
N LEU A 160 4.48 17.94 -0.59
CA LEU A 160 5.44 17.04 -1.21
C LEU A 160 6.18 17.72 -2.36
N ASP A 161 7.46 17.38 -2.52
CA ASP A 161 8.17 17.60 -3.78
C ASP A 161 7.63 16.62 -4.83
N TYR A 162 6.83 17.14 -5.76
CA TYR A 162 6.18 16.33 -6.79
C TYR A 162 7.20 15.62 -7.69
N GLU A 163 8.25 16.31 -8.13
CA GLU A 163 9.24 15.73 -9.06
C GLU A 163 10.01 14.60 -8.39
N LYS A 164 10.40 14.81 -7.12
CA LYS A 164 11.04 13.76 -6.32
C LYS A 164 10.10 12.57 -6.10
N TRP A 165 8.86 12.81 -5.70
CA TRP A 165 7.87 11.75 -5.45
C TRP A 165 7.58 10.96 -6.74
N HIS A 166 7.33 11.66 -7.85
CA HIS A 166 7.08 11.05 -9.15
C HIS A 166 8.27 10.20 -9.62
N SER A 167 9.48 10.74 -9.55
CA SER A 167 10.72 10.03 -9.89
C SER A 167 10.90 8.78 -9.03
N SER A 168 10.77 8.89 -7.70
CA SER A 168 10.86 7.78 -6.76
C SER A 168 9.84 6.68 -7.05
N TYR A 169 8.58 7.05 -7.24
CA TYR A 169 7.48 6.10 -7.49
C TYR A 169 7.71 5.30 -8.80
N HIS A 170 8.11 5.98 -9.87
CA HIS A 170 8.40 5.34 -11.15
C HIS A 170 9.64 4.45 -11.11
N LYS A 171 10.71 4.87 -10.42
CA LYS A 171 11.90 4.03 -10.20
C LYS A 171 11.54 2.78 -9.40
N ALA A 172 10.76 2.93 -8.33
CA ALA A 172 10.32 1.84 -7.48
C ALA A 172 9.45 0.82 -8.25
N LEU A 173 8.60 1.28 -9.18
CA LEU A 173 7.78 0.43 -10.06
C LEU A 173 8.61 -0.32 -11.12
N ALA A 174 9.74 0.25 -11.54
CA ALA A 174 10.59 -0.31 -12.57
C ALA A 174 11.52 -1.44 -12.07
N VAL A 175 11.62 -1.63 -10.75
CA VAL A 175 12.40 -2.72 -10.15
C VAL A 175 11.87 -4.09 -10.58
N ASP A 176 12.77 -5.06 -10.80
CA ASP A 176 12.39 -6.45 -11.01
C ASP A 176 11.86 -7.04 -9.69
N LEU A 177 10.57 -7.36 -9.67
CA LEU A 177 9.92 -7.93 -8.49
C LEU A 177 10.55 -9.25 -8.04
N LYS A 178 11.23 -9.99 -8.92
CA LYS A 178 11.94 -11.22 -8.54
C LYS A 178 13.17 -10.95 -7.67
N GLU A 179 13.81 -9.79 -7.83
CA GLU A 179 14.93 -9.39 -6.97
C GLU A 179 14.43 -9.07 -5.56
N ILE A 180 13.34 -8.28 -5.48
CA ILE A 180 12.63 -8.01 -4.21
C ILE A 180 12.20 -9.32 -3.54
N GLN A 181 11.62 -10.25 -4.30
CA GLN A 181 11.22 -11.56 -3.80
C GLN A 181 12.41 -12.35 -3.25
N ARG A 182 13.53 -12.40 -3.97
CA ARG A 182 14.73 -13.13 -3.56
C ARG A 182 15.27 -12.60 -2.23
N GLU A 183 15.44 -11.28 -2.12
CA GLU A 183 15.97 -10.62 -0.92
C GLU A 183 14.98 -10.72 0.25
N GLY A 184 13.70 -10.43 -0.02
CA GLY A 184 12.63 -10.55 0.95
C GLY A 184 12.49 -11.95 1.52
N ARG A 185 12.61 -13.00 0.68
CA ARG A 185 12.61 -14.40 1.15
C ARG A 185 13.83 -14.72 2.01
N ALA A 186 15.01 -14.17 1.70
CA ALA A 186 16.19 -14.35 2.53
C ALA A 186 16.00 -13.73 3.91
N LEU A 187 15.49 -12.50 3.96
CA LEU A 187 15.18 -11.81 5.21
C LEU A 187 14.07 -12.50 6.01
N ALA A 188 13.00 -12.95 5.35
CA ALA A 188 11.92 -13.71 5.97
C ALA A 188 12.43 -15.00 6.63
N ARG A 189 13.40 -15.69 5.99
CA ARG A 189 14.06 -16.86 6.59
C ARG A 189 14.89 -16.50 7.82
N ALA A 190 15.62 -15.39 7.77
CA ALA A 190 16.42 -14.90 8.91
C ALA A 190 15.54 -14.54 10.13
N LEU A 191 14.34 -13.97 9.87
CA LEU A 191 13.37 -13.58 10.89
C LEU A 191 12.41 -14.70 11.33
N ARG A 192 12.53 -15.91 10.76
CA ARG A 192 11.63 -17.02 11.09
C ARG A 192 11.91 -17.56 12.50
N GLY A 193 10.83 -17.85 13.22
CA GLY A 193 10.90 -18.34 14.59
C GLY A 193 11.02 -17.20 15.59
N ARG A 194 11.46 -17.49 16.81
CA ARG A 194 11.72 -16.49 17.84
C ARG A 194 13.12 -15.94 17.65
N LYS A 195 13.24 -14.72 17.14
CA LYS A 195 14.50 -14.05 16.85
C LYS A 195 14.61 -12.79 17.68
N LYS A 196 15.77 -12.58 18.28
CA LYS A 196 16.11 -11.31 18.93
C LYS A 196 16.52 -10.32 17.86
N VAL A 197 15.83 -9.21 17.74
CA VAL A 197 16.12 -8.15 16.77
C VAL A 197 16.56 -6.92 17.54
N ARG A 198 17.64 -6.28 17.08
CA ARG A 198 18.04 -4.93 17.47
C ARG A 198 17.96 -4.03 16.26
N ILE A 199 17.37 -2.85 16.46
CA ILE A 199 17.26 -1.80 15.46
C ILE A 199 17.98 -0.58 16.01
N ASP A 200 18.93 -0.05 15.24
CA ASP A 200 19.64 1.18 15.62
C ASP A 200 19.80 2.15 14.45
N SER A 201 19.93 3.44 14.75
CA SER A 201 20.18 4.46 13.73
C SER A 201 21.02 5.61 14.26
N ALA A 202 21.66 6.34 13.34
CA ALA A 202 22.41 7.56 13.67
C ALA A 202 21.52 8.66 14.29
N ALA A 203 20.20 8.59 14.08
CA ALA A 203 19.24 9.52 14.69
C ALA A 203 18.98 9.23 16.19
N GLY A 204 19.55 8.15 16.74
CA GLY A 204 19.42 7.78 18.15
C GLY A 204 18.36 6.70 18.42
N THR A 205 17.89 5.98 17.39
CA THR A 205 17.07 4.78 17.61
C THR A 205 17.94 3.68 18.23
N ASP A 206 17.45 3.01 19.27
CA ASP A 206 17.96 1.75 19.83
C ASP A 206 16.76 0.99 20.40
N LEU A 207 16.19 0.11 19.58
CA LEU A 207 15.03 -0.70 19.91
C LEU A 207 15.39 -2.18 19.86
N ARG A 208 14.90 -2.95 20.83
CA ARG A 208 15.09 -4.41 20.88
C ARG A 208 13.75 -5.11 21.04
N PHE A 209 13.60 -6.26 20.41
CA PHE A 209 12.42 -7.10 20.56
C PHE A 209 12.67 -8.54 20.12
N GLU A 210 11.70 -9.41 20.40
CA GLU A 210 11.63 -10.77 19.90
C GLU A 210 10.51 -10.91 18.87
N THR A 211 10.76 -11.59 17.75
CA THR A 211 9.70 -11.99 16.82
C THR A 211 8.85 -13.12 17.41
N LYS A 212 7.58 -13.21 16.97
CA LYS A 212 6.74 -14.39 17.24
C LYS A 212 7.16 -15.53 16.32
N ASP A 213 6.82 -16.76 16.70
CA ASP A 213 6.95 -17.94 15.85
C ASP A 213 5.81 -18.01 14.82
N ILE A 214 5.70 -16.94 14.02
CA ILE A 214 4.74 -16.78 12.93
C ILE A 214 5.55 -16.37 11.70
N ALA A 215 5.40 -17.09 10.59
CA ALA A 215 6.14 -16.79 9.38
C ALA A 215 5.83 -15.36 8.89
N PRO A 216 6.86 -14.53 8.62
CA PRO A 216 6.67 -13.19 8.08
C PRO A 216 5.81 -13.19 6.81
N LYS A 217 5.12 -12.06 6.58
CA LYS A 217 4.43 -11.77 5.33
C LYS A 217 5.35 -10.95 4.45
N LEU A 218 5.60 -11.41 3.23
CA LEU A 218 6.35 -10.69 2.23
C LEU A 218 5.37 -10.08 1.22
N SER A 219 5.47 -8.77 1.04
CA SER A 219 4.76 -7.99 0.02
C SER A 219 5.78 -7.60 -1.06
N ASP A 220 6.09 -8.55 -1.94
CA ASP A 220 7.06 -8.42 -3.04
C ASP A 220 6.41 -8.07 -4.40
N GLY A 221 5.11 -7.78 -4.40
CA GLY A 221 4.35 -7.47 -5.62
C GLY A 221 4.02 -8.71 -6.46
N ILE A 222 4.30 -9.92 -5.98
CA ILE A 222 4.03 -11.19 -6.66
C ILE A 222 2.97 -11.97 -5.88
N ILE A 223 1.85 -12.31 -6.53
CA ILE A 223 0.85 -13.20 -5.91
C ILE A 223 1.20 -14.64 -6.31
N SER A 224 2.05 -15.28 -5.51
CA SER A 224 2.55 -16.62 -5.79
C SER A 224 1.54 -17.71 -5.39
N PRO A 225 1.72 -18.98 -5.83
CA PRO A 225 0.89 -20.09 -5.37
C PRO A 225 0.89 -20.26 -3.84
N GLU A 226 2.03 -19.97 -3.19
CA GLU A 226 2.15 -20.00 -1.73
C GLU A 226 1.29 -18.92 -1.06
N ASP A 227 1.26 -17.72 -1.63
CA ASP A 227 0.43 -16.62 -1.14
C ASP A 227 -1.05 -16.95 -1.27
N ILE A 228 -1.46 -17.52 -2.41
CA ILE A 228 -2.84 -17.99 -2.63
C ILE A 228 -3.22 -19.05 -1.58
N HIS A 229 -2.34 -20.02 -1.34
CA HIS A 229 -2.57 -21.06 -0.33
C HIS A 229 -2.73 -20.46 1.09
N ARG A 230 -1.92 -19.46 1.43
CA ARG A 230 -2.01 -18.72 2.70
C ARG A 230 -3.17 -17.71 2.74
N GLY A 231 -3.83 -17.45 1.61
CA GLY A 231 -4.92 -16.47 1.49
C GLY A 231 -4.46 -15.01 1.33
N PHE A 232 -3.20 -14.78 0.97
CA PHE A 232 -2.61 -13.47 0.66
C PHE A 232 -2.73 -13.16 -0.84
N VAL A 233 -3.96 -12.98 -1.28
CA VAL A 233 -4.28 -12.78 -2.70
C VAL A 233 -4.29 -11.30 -3.11
N ARG A 234 -3.80 -10.41 -2.24
CA ARG A 234 -3.77 -8.97 -2.45
C ARG A 234 -2.34 -8.47 -2.28
N THR A 235 -1.91 -7.61 -3.19
CA THR A 235 -0.62 -6.91 -3.09
C THR A 235 -0.74 -5.48 -3.59
N ALA A 236 0.25 -4.64 -3.26
CA ALA A 236 0.32 -3.26 -3.72
C ALA A 236 1.56 -3.07 -4.60
N LEU A 237 1.47 -2.14 -5.55
CA LEU A 237 2.59 -1.70 -6.36
C LEU A 237 2.76 -0.17 -6.24
N PRO A 238 4.00 0.35 -6.18
CA PRO A 238 5.26 -0.40 -6.07
C PRO A 238 5.38 -1.19 -4.76
N ALA A 239 6.12 -2.29 -4.83
CA ALA A 239 6.23 -3.27 -3.74
C ALA A 239 7.60 -3.22 -3.05
N GLY A 240 7.76 -4.07 -2.04
CA GLY A 240 9.01 -4.23 -1.31
C GLY A 240 8.85 -3.99 0.18
N ARG A 241 7.99 -4.75 0.84
CA ARG A 241 7.83 -4.68 2.29
C ARG A 241 7.76 -6.07 2.90
N LEU A 242 8.49 -6.30 3.99
CA LEU A 242 8.35 -7.48 4.83
C LEU A 242 7.68 -7.08 6.13
N GLU A 243 6.74 -7.88 6.62
CA GLU A 243 5.98 -7.63 7.84
C GLU A 243 6.08 -8.85 8.76
N ALA A 244 6.43 -8.64 10.02
CA ALA A 244 6.66 -9.72 10.98
C ALA A 244 6.03 -9.39 12.35
N PRO A 245 5.25 -10.32 12.93
CA PRO A 245 4.69 -10.14 14.27
C PRO A 245 5.80 -10.18 15.34
N VAL A 246 5.68 -9.33 16.35
CA VAL A 246 6.62 -9.24 17.48
C VAL A 246 5.93 -9.59 18.78
N ARG A 247 6.69 -10.12 19.75
CA ARG A 247 6.21 -10.38 21.11
C ARG A 247 6.09 -9.05 21.84
N PRO A 248 4.87 -8.57 22.16
CA PRO A 248 4.71 -7.20 22.63
C PRO A 248 5.51 -6.89 23.90
N GLN A 249 5.56 -7.82 24.85
CA GLN A 249 6.27 -7.65 26.13
C GLN A 249 7.79 -7.62 25.99
N SER A 250 8.34 -7.97 24.82
CA SER A 250 9.79 -7.97 24.59
C SER A 250 10.30 -6.67 23.97
N VAL A 251 9.39 -5.79 23.53
CA VAL A 251 9.76 -4.57 22.82
C VAL A 251 10.19 -3.53 23.84
N GLU A 252 11.46 -3.14 23.79
CA GLU A 252 12.10 -2.23 24.74
C GLU A 252 13.02 -1.26 24.01
N GLY A 253 13.03 0.00 24.41
CA GLY A 253 14.00 1.00 23.94
C GLY A 253 13.38 2.27 23.39
N GLU A 254 14.10 2.93 22.49
CA GLU A 254 13.74 4.25 22.00
C GLU A 254 13.83 4.31 20.48
N ILE A 255 12.90 5.05 19.90
CA ILE A 255 12.80 5.27 18.45
C ILE A 255 12.83 6.76 18.20
N ARG A 256 13.70 7.15 17.26
CA ARG A 256 13.87 8.52 16.77
C ARG A 256 13.59 8.50 15.27
N GLY A 257 12.36 8.85 14.89
CA GLY A 257 11.93 8.87 13.51
C GLY A 257 12.56 10.01 12.71
N THR A 258 13.08 9.72 11.53
CA THR A 258 13.45 10.72 10.52
C THR A 258 12.29 11.02 9.57
N ASP A 259 11.36 10.08 9.45
CA ASP A 259 10.17 10.21 8.63
C ASP A 259 9.11 11.07 9.30
N PRO A 260 8.45 11.99 8.55
CA PRO A 260 7.30 12.70 9.06
C PRO A 260 6.05 11.81 9.09
N ILE A 261 5.15 12.05 10.05
CA ILE A 261 3.83 11.39 10.07
C ILE A 261 2.80 12.38 9.50
N PRO A 262 2.21 12.11 8.32
CA PRO A 262 1.13 12.94 7.80
C PRO A 262 -0.15 12.71 8.60
N PHE A 263 -0.67 13.75 9.23
CA PHE A 263 -1.89 13.68 10.02
C PHE A 263 -2.67 15.00 9.97
N ALA A 264 -3.98 14.91 9.70
CA ALA A 264 -4.89 16.06 9.66
C ALA A 264 -4.37 17.27 8.82
N GLY A 265 -3.78 16.99 7.66
CA GLY A 265 -3.27 18.03 6.73
C GLY A 265 -1.96 18.70 7.16
N ARG A 266 -1.23 18.14 8.13
CA ARG A 266 0.09 18.59 8.56
C ARG A 266 1.05 17.40 8.70
N ALA A 267 2.34 17.70 8.72
CA ALA A 267 3.38 16.73 9.03
C ALA A 267 3.80 16.87 10.51
N ILE A 268 3.79 15.77 11.25
CA ILE A 268 4.47 15.66 12.55
C ILE A 268 5.94 15.36 12.25
N VAL A 269 6.84 16.26 12.61
CA VAL A 269 8.25 16.21 12.18
C VAL A 269 9.13 15.65 13.29
N ARG A 270 9.97 14.67 12.92
CA ARG A 270 10.90 13.96 13.82
C ARG A 270 10.19 13.43 15.09
N PRO A 271 9.18 12.56 14.93
CA PRO A 271 8.53 11.93 16.07
C PRO A 271 9.51 11.02 16.80
N TRP A 272 9.37 10.91 18.12
CA TRP A 272 10.12 9.98 18.93
C TRP A 272 9.23 9.30 19.97
N PHE A 273 9.61 8.08 20.33
CA PHE A 273 8.84 7.22 21.24
C PHE A 273 9.79 6.45 22.15
N ARG A 274 9.53 6.48 23.45
CA ARG A 274 10.12 5.57 24.43
C ARG A 274 9.14 4.43 24.68
N ILE A 275 9.63 3.21 24.55
CA ILE A 275 8.82 1.99 24.59
C ILE A 275 9.29 1.10 25.72
N GLU A 276 8.36 0.73 26.58
CA GLU A 276 8.58 -0.23 27.66
C GLU A 276 7.57 -1.37 27.59
N SER A 277 8.08 -2.59 27.49
CA SER A 277 7.31 -3.82 27.28
C SER A 277 6.27 -3.67 26.16
N GLY A 278 6.63 -2.97 25.09
CA GLY A 278 5.78 -2.69 23.93
C GLY A 278 4.74 -1.62 24.11
N ARG A 279 4.66 -0.92 25.25
CA ARG A 279 3.82 0.27 25.41
C ARG A 279 4.64 1.52 25.12
N ILE A 280 4.04 2.46 24.40
CA ILE A 280 4.57 3.82 24.32
C ILE A 280 4.35 4.46 25.70
N VAL A 281 5.42 4.66 26.44
CA VAL A 281 5.39 5.28 27.78
C VAL A 281 5.72 6.77 27.74
N GLU A 282 6.37 7.20 26.66
CA GLU A 282 6.69 8.60 26.40
C GLU A 282 6.79 8.83 24.90
N SER A 283 6.43 10.03 24.45
CA SER A 283 6.49 10.39 23.04
C SER A 283 6.60 11.90 22.89
N GLY A 284 7.18 12.34 21.79
CA GLY A 284 7.10 13.73 21.38
C GLY A 284 7.50 13.93 19.92
N ALA A 285 7.48 15.18 19.45
CA ALA A 285 7.96 15.54 18.13
C ALA A 285 8.74 16.85 18.15
N ALA A 286 9.65 17.04 17.20
CA ALA A 286 10.34 18.32 17.04
C ALA A 286 9.38 19.43 16.58
N GLU A 287 8.39 19.08 15.75
CA GLU A 287 7.32 19.99 15.35
C GLU A 287 5.97 19.28 15.37
N GLN A 288 4.92 20.03 15.70
CA GLN A 288 3.54 19.53 15.83
C GLN A 288 3.37 18.45 16.92
N ASP A 289 4.07 18.60 18.05
CA ASP A 289 3.99 17.70 19.21
C ASP A 289 2.56 17.48 19.74
N GLN A 290 1.77 18.55 19.88
CA GLN A 290 0.36 18.44 20.26
C GLN A 290 -0.49 17.66 19.25
N LEU A 291 -0.11 17.67 17.97
CA LEU A 291 -0.79 16.91 16.92
C LEU A 291 -0.48 15.41 17.05
N LEU A 292 0.75 15.06 17.40
CA LEU A 292 1.14 13.68 17.72
C LEU A 292 0.29 13.12 18.87
N HIS A 293 0.19 13.84 19.98
CA HIS A 293 -0.62 13.39 21.12
C HIS A 293 -2.10 13.21 20.77
N ARG A 294 -2.66 14.10 19.93
CA ARG A 294 -4.04 13.93 19.42
C ARG A 294 -4.18 12.68 18.56
N MET A 295 -3.24 12.42 17.66
CA MET A 295 -3.24 11.23 16.82
C MET A 295 -3.15 9.93 17.65
N LEU A 296 -2.24 9.88 18.63
CA LEU A 296 -2.08 8.73 19.53
C LEU A 296 -3.38 8.45 20.32
N LYS A 297 -4.01 9.49 20.85
CA LYS A 297 -5.32 9.35 21.52
C LYS A 297 -6.41 8.82 20.60
N GLN A 298 -6.50 9.32 19.37
CA GLN A 298 -7.51 8.89 18.39
C GLN A 298 -7.30 7.45 17.91
N SER A 299 -6.06 7.01 17.80
CA SER A 299 -5.70 5.64 17.41
C SER A 299 -5.78 4.62 18.55
N LYS A 300 -6.23 5.05 19.74
CA LYS A 300 -6.26 4.24 20.98
C LYS A 300 -4.91 3.60 21.30
N SER A 301 -3.82 4.29 21.00
CA SER A 301 -2.47 3.75 21.17
C SER A 301 -2.12 3.45 22.63
N GLU A 302 -2.71 4.19 23.57
CA GLU A 302 -2.44 4.08 25.02
C GLU A 302 -2.79 2.69 25.59
N SER A 303 -3.85 2.05 25.09
CA SER A 303 -4.24 0.71 25.52
C SER A 303 -3.47 -0.39 24.79
N ALA A 304 -2.93 -0.08 23.62
CA ALA A 304 -2.28 -1.02 22.72
C ALA A 304 -0.80 -1.27 23.08
N ARG A 305 -0.23 -2.28 22.45
CA ARG A 305 1.21 -2.56 22.45
C ARG A 305 1.70 -2.75 21.03
N ILE A 306 2.98 -2.51 20.79
CA ILE A 306 3.65 -2.86 19.53
C ILE A 306 3.51 -4.36 19.30
N GLY A 307 2.89 -4.75 18.19
CA GLY A 307 2.60 -6.17 17.91
C GLY A 307 3.14 -6.67 16.58
N TYR A 308 3.63 -5.78 15.71
CA TYR A 308 4.36 -6.13 14.51
C TYR A 308 5.30 -5.00 14.07
N PHE A 309 6.27 -5.37 13.25
CA PHE A 309 7.15 -4.41 12.59
C PHE A 309 7.21 -4.69 11.08
N THR A 310 7.61 -3.69 10.31
CA THR A 310 7.81 -3.79 8.87
C THR A 310 9.23 -3.37 8.51
N ILE A 311 9.78 -3.92 7.42
CA ILE A 311 11.06 -3.51 6.84
C ILE A 311 10.84 -3.33 5.33
N GLY A 312 11.22 -2.17 4.79
CA GLY A 312 11.21 -1.93 3.36
C GLY A 312 12.39 -2.56 2.62
N LEU A 313 12.18 -2.91 1.36
CA LEU A 313 13.07 -3.73 0.52
C LEU A 313 13.36 -3.10 -0.84
N ASN A 314 12.64 -2.06 -1.22
CA ASN A 314 12.79 -1.42 -2.52
C ASN A 314 13.91 -0.38 -2.47
N ALA A 315 15.09 -0.75 -3.00
CA ALA A 315 16.26 0.12 -3.02
C ALA A 315 16.13 1.31 -4.00
N ALA A 316 15.16 1.28 -4.91
CA ALA A 316 14.91 2.36 -5.85
C ALA A 316 13.90 3.39 -5.32
N ALA A 317 13.18 3.06 -4.25
CA ALA A 317 12.28 3.98 -3.56
C ALA A 317 13.07 4.92 -2.65
N GLU A 318 12.71 6.19 -2.65
CA GLU A 318 13.28 7.23 -1.79
C GLU A 318 12.26 7.68 -0.73
N PRO A 319 12.70 8.06 0.49
CA PRO A 319 11.82 8.64 1.50
C PRO A 319 11.23 9.96 0.99
N CYS A 320 9.92 9.95 0.75
CA CYS A 320 9.18 11.08 0.18
C CYS A 320 7.83 11.29 0.86
N MET A 321 7.15 10.24 1.33
CA MET A 321 6.12 10.20 2.40
C MET A 321 5.33 8.88 2.34
N LEU A 322 4.35 8.78 1.42
CA LEU A 322 3.30 7.75 1.49
C LEU A 322 3.80 6.33 1.21
N ASP A 323 4.92 6.21 0.49
CA ASP A 323 5.53 4.94 0.12
C ASP A 323 6.76 4.60 0.98
N ASN A 324 7.00 5.32 2.08
CA ASN A 324 8.19 5.09 2.91
C ASN A 324 8.29 3.64 3.41
N SER A 325 7.16 2.98 3.62
CA SER A 325 7.13 1.58 4.09
C SER A 325 7.76 0.56 3.12
N ILE A 326 8.03 0.94 1.87
CA ILE A 326 8.76 0.10 0.91
C ILE A 326 10.23 0.49 0.75
N VAL A 327 10.66 1.65 1.26
CA VAL A 327 12.03 2.15 1.14
C VAL A 327 13.00 1.19 1.81
N LYS A 328 14.07 0.83 1.10
CA LYS A 328 15.06 -0.13 1.61
C LYS A 328 15.57 0.25 3.01
N ASP A 329 15.50 -0.72 3.91
CA ASP A 329 15.92 -0.63 5.32
C ASP A 329 15.13 0.37 6.17
N ASP A 330 14.05 0.96 5.64
CA ASP A 330 13.10 1.72 6.43
C ASP A 330 12.25 0.78 7.28
N VAL A 331 12.14 1.07 8.57
CA VAL A 331 11.38 0.26 9.51
C VAL A 331 10.10 0.95 9.91
N GLY A 332 9.00 0.20 9.88
CA GLY A 332 7.74 0.63 10.48
C GLY A 332 7.35 -0.18 11.70
N LEU A 333 6.55 0.40 12.57
CA LEU A 333 5.96 -0.28 13.72
C LEU A 333 4.44 -0.16 13.71
N GLY A 334 3.78 -1.22 14.14
CA GLY A 334 2.34 -1.27 14.26
C GLY A 334 1.86 -1.63 15.66
N LEU A 335 0.83 -0.92 16.12
CA LEU A 335 0.15 -1.23 17.37
C LEU A 335 -0.92 -2.30 17.16
N GLY A 336 -1.04 -3.18 18.15
CA GLY A 336 -1.96 -4.31 18.15
C GLY A 336 -1.44 -5.53 17.37
N PRO A 337 -2.18 -6.65 17.39
CA PRO A 337 -1.84 -7.84 16.62
C PRO A 337 -1.78 -7.55 15.13
N HIS A 338 -0.93 -8.29 14.40
CA HIS A 338 -0.81 -8.08 12.96
C HIS A 338 -2.15 -8.35 12.24
N PRO A 339 -2.66 -7.41 11.40
CA PRO A 339 -4.01 -7.47 10.86
C PRO A 339 -4.29 -8.73 10.04
N GLU A 340 -3.30 -9.20 9.26
CA GLU A 340 -3.48 -10.39 8.42
C GLU A 340 -2.92 -11.69 8.98
N LEU A 341 -1.86 -11.65 9.80
CA LEU A 341 -1.23 -12.84 10.38
C LEU A 341 -1.90 -13.27 11.68
N GLU A 342 -2.65 -12.39 12.35
CA GLU A 342 -3.29 -12.63 13.65
C GLU A 342 -4.78 -12.25 13.67
N ARG A 343 -5.46 -12.40 12.53
CA ARG A 343 -6.87 -11.95 12.28
C ARG A 343 -7.87 -12.25 13.39
N GLY A 344 -7.72 -13.34 14.14
CA GLY A 344 -8.65 -13.76 15.19
C GLY A 344 -8.61 -12.94 16.48
N ILE A 345 -7.63 -12.05 16.65
CA ILE A 345 -7.43 -11.26 17.88
C ILE A 345 -7.24 -9.76 17.61
N VAL A 346 -7.39 -9.33 16.34
CA VAL A 346 -7.22 -7.93 15.95
C VAL A 346 -8.34 -7.10 16.56
N ASP A 347 -7.98 -6.02 17.25
CA ASP A 347 -8.91 -4.95 17.62
C ASP A 347 -8.91 -3.93 16.47
N PRO A 348 -9.99 -3.85 15.66
CA PRO A 348 -10.04 -2.91 14.53
C PRO A 348 -10.07 -1.44 14.98
N THR A 349 -10.25 -1.18 16.27
CA THR A 349 -10.25 0.18 16.82
C THR A 349 -8.86 0.70 17.19
N VAL A 350 -7.84 -0.15 17.15
CA VAL A 350 -6.43 0.25 17.26
C VAL A 350 -5.88 0.47 15.85
N SER A 351 -5.53 1.72 15.54
CA SER A 351 -5.15 2.13 14.18
C SER A 351 -3.94 3.05 14.18
N PHE A 352 -2.77 2.49 14.50
CA PHE A 352 -1.51 3.23 14.38
C PHE A 352 -0.41 2.36 13.80
N ASN A 353 0.10 2.79 12.65
CA ASN A 353 1.38 2.38 12.12
C ASN A 353 2.13 3.60 11.59
N TRP A 354 3.46 3.54 11.61
CA TRP A 354 4.30 4.60 11.07
C TRP A 354 5.66 4.01 10.67
N THR A 355 6.35 4.70 9.77
CA THR A 355 7.74 4.43 9.43
C THR A 355 8.68 5.33 10.22
N VAL A 356 9.87 4.82 10.52
CA VAL A 356 10.88 5.47 11.32
C VAL A 356 11.94 6.11 10.42
N GLY A 357 12.11 5.61 9.20
CA GLY A 357 13.22 5.90 8.31
C GLY A 357 14.25 4.77 8.28
N PRO A 358 15.27 4.86 7.41
CA PRO A 358 16.30 3.84 7.26
C PRO A 358 17.10 3.59 8.54
N VAL A 359 17.29 2.32 8.88
CA VAL A 359 17.96 1.87 10.12
C VAL A 359 18.92 0.71 9.85
N ARG A 360 19.82 0.46 10.80
CA ARG A 360 20.58 -0.80 10.88
C ARG A 360 19.77 -1.83 11.64
N ILE A 361 19.77 -3.07 11.15
CA ILE A 361 19.05 -4.19 11.76
C ILE A 361 20.02 -5.32 12.05
N GLU A 362 20.03 -5.79 13.29
CA GLU A 362 20.78 -6.96 13.73
C GLU A 362 19.81 -8.06 14.15
N ILE A 363 19.98 -9.26 13.58
CA ILE A 363 19.13 -10.42 13.85
C ILE A 363 19.95 -11.47 14.60
N GLY A 364 19.71 -11.58 15.90
CA GLY A 364 20.25 -12.59 16.79
C GLY A 364 19.49 -13.92 16.71
N ARG A 365 20.13 -14.99 17.23
CA ARG A 365 19.55 -16.33 17.25
C ARG A 365 18.33 -16.46 18.14
#